data_AF-L8JML3-F1
#
_entry.id   AF-L8JML3-F1
#
_cell.length_a   1.000
_cell.length_b   1.000
_cell.length_c   1.000
_cell.angle_alpha   90.00
_cell.angle_beta   90.00
_cell.angle_gamma   90.00
#
_symmetry.space_group_name_H-M   'P 1'
#
loop_
_entity.id
_entity.type
_entity.pdbx_description
1 polymer ?
#
loop_
_entity_poly.entity_id
_entity_poly.type
_entity_poly.pdbx_seq_one_letter_code
_entity_poly.pdbx_strand_id
1 'polypeptide(L)'
;MAEEHKSHRKERHKQKHKGHGMGTRGVSRPMAEMQMMRGQQKDKDDQDKEQKQDHGKHKMTREQREQMLHMHHIQTLWVYWMIVMLGVWMILSPLTFSYGKATVMPSGGREVWLSMAERVMAMKWSDIISGLLLIYFGWRSLTPNRPVSVWICCFIGIWISIAPLLFWAPNAGAYINGTLVGALVIALTILIPGMPNMIMYMKMGGQVPAGWSYNPSSWPQRWIMIALGFVGWMVSRYLGAFQLGYIDHAWDPFFGEGTRKVLNSNMSHSWPISDGAFGALAYTFEFLMGWMGSPSRWRTMPWMVTLFGILVIPLGLVHIFLVISQPVMVGEWCTLCLLAAAIMLPMIPLEFDEVVAMGQHMVRAKKRGENLWKVFWKGSEPEEYNQDERSPKLIDLPKKPMKIFKASIWGMSFPWTLVVSTLLGLWLMFSPSVFGVGIAASAADINHLGGALIVVVSVICMGEVIRRGRYFNILLGLTVAIIPWFLQDSNLALNISGVVTGLIVAALAIPAGPKTETYGLWDKYVK
;
A
#
# COMPACT_ATOMS: atom_id res chain seq x y z
N MET A 1 -47.98 -33.77 -69.62
CA MET A 1 -48.55 -33.53 -68.28
C MET A 1 -47.70 -32.43 -67.67
N ALA A 2 -48.25 -31.20 -67.62
CA ALA A 2 -47.90 -29.99 -66.84
C ALA A 2 -46.42 -29.72 -66.45
N GLU A 3 -45.85 -28.52 -66.44
CA GLU A 3 -46.28 -27.13 -66.65
C GLU A 3 -44.99 -26.29 -66.61
N GLU A 4 -44.95 -25.26 -67.45
CA GLU A 4 -44.41 -23.90 -67.26
C GLU A 4 -43.11 -23.54 -66.48
N HIS A 5 -42.30 -22.72 -67.18
CA HIS A 5 -41.23 -21.84 -66.73
C HIS A 5 -41.63 -20.85 -65.62
N LYS A 6 -40.70 -20.56 -64.68
CA LYS A 6 -40.28 -19.16 -64.37
C LYS A 6 -39.00 -19.06 -63.52
N SER A 7 -38.19 -18.09 -63.94
CA SER A 7 -36.99 -17.52 -63.33
C SER A 7 -37.15 -17.15 -61.86
N HIS A 8 -36.10 -17.33 -61.03
CA HIS A 8 -35.70 -16.34 -60.02
C HIS A 8 -34.27 -16.57 -59.51
N ARG A 9 -33.41 -15.61 -59.85
CA ARG A 9 -32.25 -15.04 -59.11
C ARG A 9 -32.13 -15.57 -57.66
N LYS A 10 -31.15 -16.43 -57.37
CA LYS A 10 -30.75 -16.78 -56.00
C LYS A 10 -29.44 -16.10 -55.63
N GLU A 11 -29.60 -15.07 -54.80
CA GLU A 11 -28.58 -14.41 -54.01
C GLU A 11 -27.73 -15.44 -53.26
N ARG A 12 -26.41 -15.45 -53.48
CA ARG A 12 -25.47 -16.16 -52.62
C ARG A 12 -25.34 -15.37 -51.32
N HIS A 13 -26.08 -15.82 -50.30
CA HIS A 13 -25.97 -15.35 -48.93
C HIS A 13 -24.53 -15.49 -48.42
N LYS A 14 -23.95 -14.35 -48.01
CA LYS A 14 -22.80 -14.26 -47.11
C LYS A 14 -23.12 -14.99 -45.81
N GLN A 15 -22.52 -16.17 -45.62
CA GLN A 15 -22.50 -16.86 -44.33
C GLN A 15 -21.59 -16.07 -43.37
N LYS A 16 -22.20 -15.21 -42.55
CA LYS A 16 -21.54 -14.63 -41.37
C LYS A 16 -21.19 -15.78 -40.43
N HIS A 17 -19.89 -16.09 -40.31
CA HIS A 17 -19.37 -16.85 -39.18
C HIS A 17 -19.64 -16.06 -37.88
N LYS A 18 -20.75 -16.38 -37.21
CA LYS A 18 -21.00 -16.03 -35.81
C LYS A 18 -20.07 -16.89 -34.95
N GLY A 19 -18.84 -16.42 -34.76
CA GLY A 19 -17.98 -16.91 -33.69
C GLY A 19 -18.70 -16.71 -32.36
N HIS A 20 -19.07 -17.81 -31.73
CA HIS A 20 -19.69 -17.84 -30.42
C HIS A 20 -18.80 -17.09 -29.41
N GLY A 21 -19.38 -16.08 -28.75
CA GLY A 21 -18.72 -15.33 -27.70
C GLY A 21 -18.37 -16.26 -26.54
N MET A 22 -17.08 -16.46 -26.29
CA MET A 22 -16.60 -16.92 -25.00
C MET A 22 -17.25 -16.07 -23.92
N GLY A 23 -17.91 -16.70 -22.95
CA GLY A 23 -18.63 -16.02 -21.87
C GLY A 23 -17.75 -14.94 -21.23
N THR A 24 -18.14 -13.68 -21.41
CA THR A 24 -17.42 -12.48 -20.93
C THR A 24 -17.67 -12.26 -19.44
N ARG A 25 -17.37 -13.25 -18.59
CA ARG A 25 -17.39 -13.10 -17.13
C ARG A 25 -16.00 -12.71 -16.64
N GLY A 26 -15.92 -11.61 -15.89
CA GLY A 26 -14.74 -11.28 -15.07
C GLY A 26 -13.49 -10.86 -15.85
N VAL A 27 -13.65 -9.98 -16.83
CA VAL A 27 -12.51 -9.45 -17.60
C VAL A 27 -11.79 -8.40 -16.73
N SER A 28 -10.61 -8.75 -16.23
CA SER A 28 -9.74 -7.81 -15.51
C SER A 28 -9.16 -6.75 -16.46
N ARG A 29 -8.70 -5.61 -15.91
CA ARG A 29 -8.05 -4.50 -16.63
C ARG A 29 -7.13 -4.92 -17.81
N PRO A 30 -6.21 -5.89 -17.70
CA PRO A 30 -5.33 -6.27 -18.81
C PRO A 30 -6.07 -6.95 -19.98
N MET A 31 -7.23 -7.57 -19.74
CA MET A 31 -8.04 -8.14 -20.82
C MET A 31 -8.91 -7.09 -21.52
N ALA A 32 -9.31 -6.03 -20.81
CA ALA A 32 -9.88 -4.84 -21.46
C ALA A 32 -8.82 -4.18 -22.37
N GLU A 33 -7.56 -4.08 -21.92
CA GLU A 33 -6.44 -3.63 -22.75
C GLU A 33 -6.15 -4.57 -23.94
N MET A 34 -6.22 -5.89 -23.78
CA MET A 34 -6.10 -6.84 -24.91
C MET A 34 -7.29 -6.77 -25.87
N GLN A 35 -8.51 -6.53 -25.39
CA GLN A 35 -9.67 -6.25 -26.25
C GLN A 35 -9.47 -4.93 -27.00
N MET A 36 -8.85 -3.92 -26.37
CA MET A 36 -8.42 -2.70 -27.06
C MET A 36 -7.41 -2.99 -28.17
N MET A 37 -6.39 -3.82 -27.91
CA MET A 37 -5.41 -4.19 -28.96
C MET A 37 -6.05 -5.01 -30.09
N ARG A 38 -6.95 -5.95 -29.77
CA ARG A 38 -7.67 -6.74 -30.79
C ARG A 38 -8.67 -5.92 -31.59
N GLY A 39 -9.34 -4.95 -30.95
CA GLY A 39 -10.20 -3.98 -31.63
C GLY A 39 -9.40 -3.09 -32.58
N GLN A 40 -8.26 -2.56 -32.11
CA GLN A 40 -7.33 -1.78 -32.94
C GLN A 40 -6.71 -2.58 -34.08
N GLN A 41 -6.50 -3.88 -33.91
CA GLN A 41 -5.96 -4.73 -34.96
C GLN A 41 -7.01 -5.07 -36.03
N LYS A 42 -8.28 -5.21 -35.63
CA LYS A 42 -9.41 -5.28 -36.57
C LYS A 42 -9.67 -3.97 -37.30
N ASP A 43 -9.61 -2.84 -36.58
CA ASP A 43 -9.75 -1.52 -37.18
C ASP A 43 -8.57 -1.21 -38.12
N LYS A 44 -7.35 -1.72 -37.84
CA LYS A 44 -6.24 -1.71 -38.79
C LYS A 44 -6.51 -2.53 -40.05
N ASP A 45 -7.05 -3.75 -39.91
CA ASP A 45 -7.37 -4.60 -41.07
C ASP A 45 -8.49 -4.00 -41.95
N ASP A 46 -9.42 -3.23 -41.35
CA ASP A 46 -10.48 -2.51 -42.08
C ASP A 46 -10.02 -1.13 -42.60
N GLN A 47 -9.09 -0.43 -41.92
CA GLN A 47 -8.51 0.86 -42.36
C GLN A 47 -7.34 0.74 -43.34
N ASP A 48 -6.64 -0.40 -43.40
CA ASP A 48 -5.59 -0.64 -44.40
C ASP A 48 -6.12 -0.69 -45.85
N LYS A 49 -7.44 -0.60 -46.04
CA LYS A 49 -8.09 -0.41 -47.35
C LYS A 49 -8.39 1.04 -47.72
N GLU A 50 -8.37 1.98 -46.77
CA GLU A 50 -8.59 3.41 -47.04
C GLU A 50 -7.65 4.27 -46.20
N GLN A 51 -6.66 4.86 -46.89
CA GLN A 51 -5.75 5.93 -46.45
C GLN A 51 -4.46 5.52 -45.72
N LYS A 52 -3.41 5.34 -46.53
CA LYS A 52 -2.04 5.66 -46.16
C LYS A 52 -1.89 7.18 -45.99
N GLN A 53 -2.02 7.70 -44.77
CA GLN A 53 -1.31 8.89 -44.27
C GLN A 53 -1.71 9.17 -42.81
N ASP A 54 -0.69 9.49 -42.00
CA ASP A 54 -0.73 10.00 -40.62
C ASP A 54 -0.54 8.97 -39.47
N HIS A 55 0.73 8.70 -39.15
CA HIS A 55 1.14 8.07 -37.89
C HIS A 55 1.08 9.07 -36.72
N GLY A 56 -0.12 9.62 -36.46
CA GLY A 56 -0.37 10.67 -35.48
C GLY A 56 -1.50 10.34 -34.50
N LYS A 57 -1.14 10.07 -33.24
CA LYS A 57 -2.00 10.17 -32.03
C LYS A 57 -3.50 9.82 -32.20
N HIS A 58 -3.86 8.54 -32.29
CA HIS A 58 -5.27 8.13 -32.14
C HIS A 58 -5.76 8.35 -30.70
N LYS A 59 -6.35 9.53 -30.44
CA LYS A 59 -7.13 9.80 -29.24
C LYS A 59 -8.50 9.14 -29.38
N MET A 60 -8.87 8.26 -28.45
CA MET A 60 -10.19 7.64 -28.44
C MET A 60 -11.29 8.71 -28.37
N THR A 61 -12.27 8.60 -29.26
CA THR A 61 -13.43 9.48 -29.30
C THR A 61 -14.30 9.29 -28.05
N ARG A 62 -15.16 10.26 -27.75
CA ARG A 62 -16.07 10.18 -26.60
C ARG A 62 -17.02 8.98 -26.73
N GLU A 63 -17.53 8.72 -27.93
CA GLU A 63 -18.43 7.59 -28.20
C GLU A 63 -17.73 6.24 -27.96
N GLN A 64 -16.48 6.09 -28.40
CA GLN A 64 -15.68 4.89 -28.10
C GLN A 64 -15.51 4.70 -26.59
N ARG A 65 -15.29 5.77 -25.82
CA ARG A 65 -15.19 5.70 -24.35
C ARG A 65 -16.51 5.29 -23.69
N GLU A 66 -17.63 5.81 -24.17
CA GLU A 66 -18.96 5.47 -23.65
C GLU A 66 -19.32 4.00 -23.96
N GLN A 67 -18.99 3.51 -25.16
CA GLN A 67 -19.14 2.09 -25.52
C GLN A 67 -18.28 1.18 -24.64
N MET A 68 -17.02 1.53 -24.42
CA MET A 68 -16.13 0.77 -23.51
C MET A 68 -16.64 0.78 -22.07
N LEU A 69 -17.11 1.93 -21.58
CA LEU A 69 -17.72 2.04 -20.26
C LEU A 69 -18.91 1.09 -20.13
N HIS A 70 -19.78 1.04 -21.13
CA HIS A 70 -20.94 0.15 -21.15
C HIS A 70 -20.54 -1.33 -21.16
N MET A 71 -19.57 -1.72 -22.00
CA MET A 71 -19.04 -3.10 -22.02
C MET A 71 -18.42 -3.51 -20.69
N HIS A 72 -17.57 -2.65 -20.13
CA HIS A 72 -16.94 -2.88 -18.84
C HIS A 72 -17.99 -3.00 -17.73
N HIS A 73 -19.01 -2.13 -17.74
CA HIS A 73 -20.11 -2.17 -16.78
C HIS A 73 -20.88 -3.51 -16.82
N ILE A 74 -21.14 -4.05 -18.00
CA ILE A 74 -21.77 -5.38 -18.15
C ILE A 74 -20.90 -6.46 -17.51
N GLN A 75 -19.59 -6.42 -17.74
CA GLN A 75 -18.65 -7.43 -17.21
C GLN A 75 -18.52 -7.38 -15.68
N THR A 76 -18.70 -6.19 -15.08
CA THR A 76 -18.61 -5.97 -13.63
C THR A 76 -19.97 -5.84 -12.95
N LEU A 77 -21.09 -6.07 -13.63
CA LEU A 77 -22.43 -5.84 -13.06
C LEU A 77 -22.68 -6.64 -11.77
N TRP A 78 -22.14 -7.85 -11.70
CA TRP A 78 -22.22 -8.73 -10.53
C TRP A 78 -21.61 -8.12 -9.26
N VAL A 79 -20.62 -7.23 -9.42
CA VAL A 79 -19.94 -6.54 -8.31
C VAL A 79 -20.93 -5.65 -7.56
N TYR A 80 -21.75 -4.89 -8.28
CA TYR A 80 -22.73 -3.98 -7.67
C TYR A 80 -23.87 -4.76 -6.99
N TRP A 81 -24.26 -5.91 -7.55
CA TRP A 81 -25.16 -6.85 -6.87
C TRP A 81 -24.55 -7.39 -5.58
N MET A 82 -23.26 -7.75 -5.60
CA MET A 82 -22.55 -8.20 -4.39
C MET A 82 -22.51 -7.10 -3.32
N ILE A 83 -22.35 -5.83 -3.69
CA ILE A 83 -22.42 -4.70 -2.74
C ILE A 83 -23.80 -4.62 -2.08
N VAL A 84 -24.89 -4.80 -2.85
CA VAL A 84 -26.26 -4.82 -2.29
C VAL A 84 -26.42 -6.00 -1.32
N MET A 85 -25.93 -7.18 -1.67
CA MET A 85 -25.97 -8.37 -0.80
C MET A 85 -25.15 -8.15 0.49
N LEU A 86 -23.98 -7.53 0.39
CA LEU A 86 -23.18 -7.15 1.56
C LEU A 86 -23.91 -6.10 2.41
N GLY A 87 -24.69 -5.21 1.82
CA GLY A 87 -25.55 -4.30 2.56
C GLY A 87 -26.61 -5.02 3.40
N VAL A 88 -27.26 -6.04 2.84
CA VAL A 88 -28.18 -6.91 3.61
C VAL A 88 -27.44 -7.68 4.70
N TRP A 89 -26.27 -8.23 4.40
CA TRP A 89 -25.41 -8.88 5.39
C TRP A 89 -25.08 -7.96 6.56
N MET A 90 -24.72 -6.71 6.31
CA MET A 90 -24.38 -5.73 7.35
C MET A 90 -25.58 -5.37 8.23
N ILE A 91 -26.80 -5.32 7.68
CA ILE A 91 -28.01 -5.10 8.49
C ILE A 91 -28.28 -6.29 9.42
N LEU A 92 -28.04 -7.52 8.94
CA LEU A 92 -28.30 -8.74 9.71
C LEU A 92 -27.18 -9.07 10.70
N SER A 93 -25.94 -8.68 10.42
CA SER A 93 -24.76 -9.05 11.22
C SER A 93 -24.90 -8.75 12.72
N PRO A 94 -25.37 -7.57 13.16
CA PRO A 94 -25.51 -7.30 14.58
C PRO A 94 -26.63 -8.11 15.26
N LEU A 95 -27.60 -8.60 14.49
CA LEU A 95 -28.70 -9.46 14.96
C LEU A 95 -28.24 -10.93 15.06
N THR A 96 -27.46 -11.41 14.10
CA THR A 96 -27.00 -12.81 14.03
C THR A 96 -25.77 -13.07 14.91
N PHE A 97 -24.80 -12.16 14.93
CA PHE A 97 -23.60 -12.28 15.78
C PHE A 97 -23.81 -11.74 17.19
N SER A 98 -24.93 -11.06 17.45
CA SER A 98 -25.30 -10.50 18.76
C SER A 98 -24.15 -9.77 19.44
N TYR A 99 -23.88 -8.53 19.02
CA TYR A 99 -22.72 -7.75 19.50
C TYR A 99 -22.69 -7.49 21.03
N GLY A 100 -23.79 -7.77 21.74
CA GLY A 100 -23.84 -7.70 23.20
C GLY A 100 -23.45 -9.00 23.93
N LYS A 101 -23.09 -10.07 23.21
CA LYS A 101 -22.57 -11.32 23.79
C LYS A 101 -21.04 -11.36 23.70
N ALA A 102 -20.41 -12.07 24.64
CA ALA A 102 -18.96 -12.24 24.71
C ALA A 102 -18.20 -10.91 24.61
N THR A 103 -18.71 -9.89 25.28
CA THR A 103 -18.12 -8.55 25.24
C THR A 103 -16.89 -8.47 26.13
N VAL A 104 -15.85 -7.79 25.66
CA VAL A 104 -14.56 -7.71 26.35
C VAL A 104 -14.17 -6.26 26.65
N MET A 105 -13.50 -6.09 27.77
CA MET A 105 -12.84 -4.84 28.09
C MET A 105 -11.48 -4.78 27.39
N PRO A 106 -11.02 -3.60 26.97
CA PRO A 106 -9.66 -3.43 26.46
C PRO A 106 -8.62 -3.93 27.46
N SER A 107 -7.46 -4.37 26.94
CA SER A 107 -6.36 -4.84 27.80
C SER A 107 -5.85 -3.71 28.70
N GLY A 108 -5.20 -4.10 29.80
CA GLY A 108 -4.49 -3.16 30.67
C GLY A 108 -5.38 -2.20 31.45
N GLY A 109 -6.69 -2.46 31.52
CA GLY A 109 -7.64 -1.59 32.24
C GLY A 109 -7.81 -0.21 31.60
N ARG A 110 -7.50 -0.09 30.29
CA ARG A 110 -7.56 1.17 29.57
C ARG A 110 -8.97 1.76 29.57
N GLU A 111 -9.06 3.03 29.97
CA GLU A 111 -10.30 3.80 29.86
C GLU A 111 -10.58 4.14 28.40
N VAL A 112 -11.84 3.98 28.00
CA VAL A 112 -12.32 4.28 26.65
C VAL A 112 -13.49 5.24 26.74
N TRP A 113 -13.64 6.10 25.72
CA TRP A 113 -14.61 7.19 25.75
C TRP A 113 -16.07 6.75 25.58
N LEU A 114 -16.34 5.45 25.37
CA LEU A 114 -17.68 4.88 25.30
C LEU A 114 -17.82 3.79 26.35
N SER A 115 -18.90 3.82 27.11
CA SER A 115 -19.30 2.71 27.97
C SER A 115 -19.57 1.45 27.14
N MET A 116 -19.55 0.27 27.77
CA MET A 116 -19.82 -0.99 27.07
C MET A 116 -21.16 -0.98 26.32
N ALA A 117 -22.22 -0.45 26.95
CA ALA A 117 -23.54 -0.35 26.34
C ALA A 117 -23.51 0.54 25.08
N GLU A 118 -22.81 1.67 25.14
CA GLU A 118 -22.66 2.59 24.01
C GLU A 118 -21.81 1.98 22.89
N ARG A 119 -20.72 1.26 23.21
CA ARG A 119 -19.89 0.53 22.22
C ARG A 119 -20.73 -0.48 21.43
N VAL A 120 -21.55 -1.26 22.13
CA VAL A 120 -22.47 -2.24 21.51
C VAL A 120 -23.50 -1.54 20.62
N MET A 121 -24.13 -0.47 21.11
CA MET A 121 -25.14 0.27 20.34
C MET A 121 -24.56 1.00 19.14
N ALA A 122 -23.40 1.64 19.30
CA ALA A 122 -22.70 2.35 18.23
C ALA A 122 -22.29 1.39 17.10
N MET A 123 -21.70 0.24 17.43
CA MET A 123 -21.37 -0.78 16.43
C MET A 123 -22.61 -1.33 15.72
N LYS A 124 -23.69 -1.62 16.47
CA LYS A 124 -24.95 -2.10 15.89
C LYS A 124 -25.51 -1.11 14.86
N TRP A 125 -25.64 0.16 15.23
CA TRP A 125 -26.21 1.18 14.36
C TRP A 125 -25.29 1.54 13.20
N SER A 126 -23.98 1.58 13.43
CA SER A 126 -22.99 1.78 12.37
C SER A 126 -23.15 0.75 11.25
N ASP A 127 -23.27 -0.53 11.61
CA ASP A 127 -23.41 -1.61 10.63
C ASP A 127 -24.76 -1.57 9.90
N ILE A 128 -25.86 -1.32 10.62
CA ILE A 128 -27.21 -1.19 10.02
C ILE A 128 -27.27 -0.02 9.04
N ILE A 129 -26.80 1.17 9.45
CA ILE A 129 -26.81 2.37 8.60
C ILE A 129 -25.92 2.16 7.39
N SER A 130 -24.70 1.64 7.59
CA SER A 130 -23.81 1.32 6.48
C SER A 130 -24.44 0.33 5.52
N GLY A 131 -25.12 -0.70 6.03
CA GLY A 131 -25.82 -1.69 5.21
C GLY A 131 -26.96 -1.10 4.37
N LEU A 132 -27.79 -0.25 4.96
CA LEU A 132 -28.86 0.47 4.25
C LEU A 132 -28.29 1.37 3.13
N LEU A 133 -27.22 2.10 3.42
CA LEU A 133 -26.55 2.95 2.44
C LEU A 133 -25.92 2.13 1.31
N LEU A 134 -25.31 0.97 1.61
CA LEU A 134 -24.77 0.07 0.60
C LEU A 134 -25.86 -0.51 -0.31
N ILE A 135 -27.03 -0.85 0.23
CA ILE A 135 -28.19 -1.28 -0.59
C ILE A 135 -28.60 -0.15 -1.53
N TYR A 136 -28.81 1.06 -1.02
CA TYR A 136 -29.28 2.19 -1.82
C TYR A 136 -28.29 2.60 -2.91
N PHE A 137 -27.02 2.83 -2.54
CA PHE A 137 -25.99 3.27 -3.51
C PHE A 137 -25.49 2.12 -4.39
N GLY A 138 -25.47 0.89 -3.89
CA GLY A 138 -25.19 -0.31 -4.68
C GLY A 138 -26.24 -0.52 -5.78
N TRP A 139 -27.53 -0.38 -5.43
CA TRP A 139 -28.63 -0.45 -6.39
C TRP A 139 -28.52 0.66 -7.45
N ARG A 140 -28.26 1.90 -7.03
CA ARG A 140 -28.03 3.01 -7.96
C ARG A 140 -26.84 2.76 -8.89
N SER A 141 -25.82 2.03 -8.42
CA SER A 141 -24.64 1.66 -9.20
C SER A 141 -24.89 0.55 -10.21
N LEU A 142 -26.06 -0.11 -10.21
CA LEU A 142 -26.46 -1.03 -11.29
C LEU A 142 -26.66 -0.32 -12.62
N THR A 143 -26.94 1.00 -12.59
CA THR A 143 -26.99 1.82 -13.79
C THR A 143 -25.59 2.33 -14.16
N PRO A 144 -25.20 2.27 -15.46
CA PRO A 144 -23.91 2.79 -15.90
C PRO A 144 -23.71 4.28 -15.57
N ASN A 145 -22.45 4.71 -15.52
CA ASN A 145 -22.05 6.11 -15.37
C ASN A 145 -22.56 6.80 -14.07
N ARG A 146 -22.55 6.08 -12.95
CA ARG A 146 -22.86 6.62 -11.61
C ARG A 146 -21.63 6.61 -10.67
N PRO A 147 -20.53 7.28 -11.01
CA PRO A 147 -19.29 7.19 -10.23
C PRO A 147 -19.43 7.68 -8.79
N VAL A 148 -20.29 8.67 -8.53
CA VAL A 148 -20.56 9.19 -7.18
C VAL A 148 -21.11 8.10 -6.28
N SER A 149 -22.03 7.27 -6.77
CA SER A 149 -22.60 6.16 -5.99
C SER A 149 -21.53 5.14 -5.60
N VAL A 150 -20.64 4.79 -6.54
CA VAL A 150 -19.56 3.82 -6.30
C VAL A 150 -18.53 4.38 -5.32
N TRP A 151 -18.20 5.67 -5.41
CA TRP A 151 -17.35 6.35 -4.43
C TRP A 151 -17.97 6.37 -3.04
N ILE A 152 -19.27 6.64 -2.92
CA ILE A 152 -19.97 6.58 -1.64
C ILE A 152 -19.88 5.17 -1.05
N CYS A 153 -20.12 4.12 -1.84
CA CYS A 153 -19.91 2.74 -1.39
C CYS A 153 -18.46 2.48 -0.91
N CYS A 154 -17.45 3.01 -1.61
CA CYS A 154 -16.05 2.90 -1.19
C CYS A 154 -15.81 3.58 0.16
N PHE A 155 -16.32 4.81 0.36
CA PHE A 155 -16.21 5.52 1.63
C PHE A 155 -16.95 4.82 2.76
N ILE A 156 -18.08 4.16 2.47
CA ILE A 156 -18.77 3.30 3.44
C ILE A 156 -17.89 2.10 3.79
N GLY A 157 -17.21 1.46 2.84
CA GLY A 157 -16.24 0.39 3.13
C GLY A 157 -15.06 0.84 4.01
N ILE A 158 -14.56 2.06 3.75
CA ILE A 158 -13.54 2.71 4.61
C ILE A 158 -14.10 2.93 6.02
N TRP A 159 -15.32 3.46 6.14
CA TRP A 159 -15.99 3.65 7.43
C TRP A 159 -16.19 2.34 8.19
N ILE A 160 -16.68 1.29 7.53
CA ILE A 160 -16.87 -0.05 8.13
C ILE A 160 -15.54 -0.60 8.66
N SER A 161 -14.42 -0.30 8.00
CA SER A 161 -13.07 -0.71 8.46
C SER A 161 -12.60 0.11 9.68
N ILE A 162 -13.01 1.37 9.78
CA ILE A 162 -12.63 2.31 10.85
C ILE A 162 -13.52 2.15 12.10
N ALA A 163 -14.82 1.87 11.93
CA ALA A 163 -15.80 1.84 13.00
C ALA A 163 -15.42 0.89 14.16
N PRO A 164 -14.88 -0.33 13.94
CA PRO A 164 -14.42 -1.19 15.02
C PRO A 164 -13.31 -0.57 15.89
N LEU A 165 -12.51 0.34 15.35
CA LEU A 165 -11.45 1.03 16.11
C LEU A 165 -12.03 2.21 16.88
N LEU A 166 -12.87 3.03 16.24
CA LEU A 166 -13.49 4.20 16.87
C LEU A 166 -14.49 3.80 17.97
N PHE A 167 -15.28 2.75 17.75
CA PHE A 167 -16.24 2.31 18.75
C PHE A 167 -15.69 1.24 19.67
N TRP A 168 -14.39 0.93 19.59
CA TRP A 168 -13.73 -0.12 20.37
C TRP A 168 -14.56 -1.41 20.31
N ALA A 169 -14.57 -2.10 19.18
CA ALA A 169 -15.50 -3.21 18.91
C ALA A 169 -15.66 -4.14 20.13
N PRO A 170 -16.90 -4.35 20.61
CA PRO A 170 -17.13 -4.95 21.93
C PRO A 170 -16.76 -6.43 21.96
N ASN A 171 -16.75 -7.13 20.82
CA ASN A 171 -16.35 -8.52 20.70
C ASN A 171 -15.61 -8.78 19.38
N ALA A 172 -14.93 -9.94 19.30
CA ALA A 172 -14.13 -10.31 18.15
C ALA A 172 -14.95 -10.46 16.86
N GLY A 173 -16.22 -10.86 16.96
CA GLY A 173 -17.14 -11.00 15.83
C GLY A 173 -17.42 -9.68 15.12
N ALA A 174 -17.70 -8.62 15.88
CA ALA A 174 -17.89 -7.28 15.33
C ALA A 174 -16.61 -6.75 14.66
N TYR A 175 -15.45 -7.00 15.27
CA TYR A 175 -14.16 -6.57 14.71
C TYR A 175 -13.80 -7.29 13.41
N ILE A 176 -13.92 -8.62 13.35
CA ILE A 176 -13.62 -9.38 12.14
C ILE A 176 -14.63 -9.08 11.02
N ASN A 177 -15.91 -8.89 11.36
CA ASN A 177 -16.93 -8.53 10.39
C ASN A 177 -16.61 -7.17 9.74
N GLY A 178 -16.34 -6.14 10.56
CA GLY A 178 -16.00 -4.81 10.05
C GLY A 178 -14.73 -4.81 9.19
N THR A 179 -13.66 -5.47 9.65
CA THR A 179 -12.40 -5.52 8.88
C THR A 179 -12.53 -6.27 7.55
N LEU A 180 -13.21 -7.43 7.52
CA LEU A 180 -13.37 -8.20 6.28
C LEU A 180 -14.38 -7.57 5.32
N VAL A 181 -15.56 -7.18 5.79
CA VAL A 181 -16.60 -6.60 4.94
C VAL A 181 -16.15 -5.24 4.42
N GLY A 182 -15.50 -4.42 5.26
CA GLY A 182 -14.92 -3.15 4.84
C GLY A 182 -13.92 -3.31 3.69
N ALA A 183 -12.96 -4.23 3.83
CA ALA A 183 -11.99 -4.55 2.78
C ALA A 183 -12.66 -5.09 1.51
N LEU A 184 -13.67 -5.96 1.63
CA LEU A 184 -14.43 -6.48 0.48
C LEU A 184 -15.18 -5.37 -0.26
N VAL A 185 -15.85 -4.46 0.44
CA VAL A 185 -16.56 -3.34 -0.16
C VAL A 185 -15.58 -2.43 -0.90
N ILE A 186 -14.42 -2.12 -0.32
CA ILE A 186 -13.37 -1.34 -1.00
C ILE A 186 -12.89 -2.08 -2.26
N ALA A 187 -12.61 -3.38 -2.16
CA ALA A 187 -12.16 -4.17 -3.30
C ALA A 187 -13.18 -4.22 -4.44
N LEU A 188 -14.45 -4.47 -4.10
CA LEU A 188 -15.56 -4.50 -5.06
C LEU A 188 -15.80 -3.12 -5.67
N THR A 189 -15.58 -2.02 -4.97
CA THR A 189 -15.89 -0.68 -5.52
C THR A 189 -14.79 -0.09 -6.39
N ILE A 190 -13.52 -0.23 -6.02
CA ILE A 190 -12.41 0.49 -6.68
C ILE A 190 -11.28 -0.40 -7.21
N LEU A 191 -11.15 -1.64 -6.76
CA LEU A 191 -10.08 -2.55 -7.21
C LEU A 191 -10.52 -3.39 -8.41
N ILE A 192 -11.62 -4.13 -8.25
CA ILE A 192 -12.11 -5.09 -9.26
C ILE A 192 -12.60 -4.38 -10.53
N PRO A 193 -13.58 -3.46 -10.46
CA PRO A 193 -13.97 -2.66 -11.62
C PRO A 193 -12.96 -1.56 -11.96
N GLY A 194 -11.94 -1.35 -11.12
CA GLY A 194 -11.07 -0.20 -11.20
C GLY A 194 -11.76 1.10 -10.76
N MET A 195 -11.00 2.20 -10.76
CA MET A 195 -11.48 3.50 -10.28
C MET A 195 -12.75 3.95 -11.02
N PRO A 196 -13.77 4.46 -10.30
CA PRO A 196 -14.98 4.96 -10.91
C PRO A 196 -14.69 5.98 -12.02
N ASN A 197 -15.33 5.77 -13.17
CA ASN A 197 -15.21 6.61 -14.36
C ASN A 197 -13.84 6.67 -15.04
N MET A 198 -12.88 5.82 -14.66
CA MET A 198 -11.51 5.87 -15.19
C MET A 198 -11.44 5.78 -16.71
N ILE A 199 -12.27 4.93 -17.32
CA ILE A 199 -12.33 4.73 -18.77
C ILE A 199 -12.60 6.05 -19.53
N MET A 200 -13.33 6.99 -18.90
CA MET A 200 -13.66 8.27 -19.54
C MET A 200 -12.49 9.26 -19.57
N TYR A 201 -11.45 9.09 -18.74
CA TYR A 201 -10.32 10.02 -18.67
C TYR A 201 -8.94 9.36 -18.73
N MET A 202 -8.84 8.03 -18.76
CA MET A 202 -7.58 7.30 -18.85
C MET A 202 -6.81 7.71 -20.11
N LYS A 203 -5.51 7.95 -19.93
CA LYS A 203 -4.58 8.35 -21.00
C LYS A 203 -3.55 7.25 -21.25
N MET A 204 -3.69 6.58 -22.39
CA MET A 204 -2.78 5.52 -22.82
C MET A 204 -1.37 6.06 -23.08
N GLY A 205 -0.36 5.27 -22.73
CA GLY A 205 1.02 5.45 -23.20
C GLY A 205 2.06 4.89 -22.23
N GLY A 206 3.25 5.49 -22.19
CA GLY A 206 4.43 4.88 -21.58
C GLY A 206 4.24 4.45 -20.12
N GLN A 207 4.86 3.32 -19.80
CA GLN A 207 4.85 2.71 -18.47
C GLN A 207 6.08 3.12 -17.65
N VAL A 208 7.22 3.32 -18.30
CA VAL A 208 8.47 3.72 -17.64
C VAL A 208 8.54 5.25 -17.51
N PRO A 209 8.88 5.81 -16.33
CA PRO A 209 9.10 7.24 -16.20
C PRO A 209 10.28 7.73 -17.04
N ALA A 210 10.16 8.93 -17.62
CA ALA A 210 11.20 9.46 -18.53
C ALA A 210 12.57 9.57 -17.84
N GLY A 211 13.59 8.93 -18.43
CA GLY A 211 14.96 8.84 -17.91
C GLY A 211 15.20 7.78 -16.84
N TRP A 212 14.19 6.98 -16.49
CA TRP A 212 14.35 5.87 -15.56
C TRP A 212 14.75 4.58 -16.26
N SER A 213 15.63 3.80 -15.62
CA SER A 213 16.08 2.50 -16.13
C SER A 213 15.10 1.35 -15.83
N TYR A 214 14.13 1.58 -14.95
CA TYR A 214 13.10 0.61 -14.56
C TYR A 214 11.79 1.34 -14.20
N ASN A 215 10.71 0.58 -14.04
CA ASN A 215 9.41 1.11 -13.66
C ASN A 215 9.11 0.88 -12.16
N PRO A 216 9.00 1.94 -11.33
CA PRO A 216 8.70 1.79 -9.91
C PRO A 216 7.26 1.34 -9.63
N SER A 217 6.33 1.55 -10.57
CA SER A 217 4.95 1.06 -10.45
C SER A 217 4.76 -0.38 -10.99
N SER A 218 5.85 -1.07 -11.34
CA SER A 218 5.78 -2.41 -11.92
C SER A 218 5.20 -3.45 -10.96
N TRP A 219 4.62 -4.53 -11.50
CA TRP A 219 4.10 -5.63 -10.67
C TRP A 219 5.16 -6.29 -9.78
N PRO A 220 6.42 -6.51 -10.25
CA PRO A 220 7.54 -6.89 -9.39
C PRO A 220 7.67 -6.03 -8.13
N GLN A 221 7.72 -4.71 -8.23
CA GLN A 221 7.85 -3.86 -7.03
C GLN A 221 6.60 -3.88 -6.15
N ARG A 222 5.41 -3.91 -6.77
CA ARG A 222 4.16 -3.90 -6.02
C ARG A 222 3.91 -5.19 -5.26
N TRP A 223 4.26 -6.37 -5.80
CA TRP A 223 3.96 -7.63 -5.11
C TRP A 223 4.72 -7.74 -3.79
N ILE A 224 6.00 -7.32 -3.73
CA ILE A 224 6.77 -7.42 -2.48
C ILE A 224 6.18 -6.50 -1.42
N MET A 225 5.76 -5.30 -1.82
CA MET A 225 5.06 -4.34 -0.95
C MET A 225 3.73 -4.92 -0.44
N ILE A 226 2.94 -5.53 -1.31
CA ILE A 226 1.69 -6.22 -0.93
C ILE A 226 1.97 -7.36 0.04
N ALA A 227 2.99 -8.18 -0.23
CA ALA A 227 3.34 -9.33 0.61
C ALA A 227 3.81 -8.88 2.00
N LEU A 228 4.72 -7.90 2.06
CA LEU A 228 5.19 -7.32 3.32
C LEU A 228 4.05 -6.65 4.08
N GLY A 229 3.19 -5.87 3.41
CA GLY A 229 2.01 -5.26 4.02
C GLY A 229 1.03 -6.29 4.57
N PHE A 230 0.86 -7.45 3.92
CA PHE A 230 0.05 -8.54 4.45
C PHE A 230 0.68 -9.21 5.68
N VAL A 231 2.00 -9.41 5.71
CA VAL A 231 2.69 -9.92 6.91
C VAL A 231 2.62 -8.90 8.05
N GLY A 232 2.81 -7.61 7.75
CA GLY A 232 2.60 -6.52 8.71
C GLY A 232 1.17 -6.51 9.26
N TRP A 233 0.17 -6.70 8.39
CA TRP A 233 -1.22 -6.86 8.80
C TRP A 233 -1.45 -8.00 9.77
N MET A 234 -0.83 -9.18 9.55
CA MET A 234 -0.91 -10.32 10.47
C MET A 234 -0.39 -9.95 11.87
N VAL A 235 0.77 -9.31 11.93
CA VAL A 235 1.41 -8.89 13.18
C VAL A 235 0.56 -7.85 13.89
N SER A 236 0.16 -6.77 13.20
CA SER A 236 -0.66 -5.71 13.78
C SER A 236 -2.05 -6.19 14.19
N ARG A 237 -2.67 -7.09 13.43
CA ARG A 237 -3.96 -7.70 13.81
C ARG A 237 -3.83 -8.51 15.10
N TYR A 238 -2.73 -9.24 15.28
CA TYR A 238 -2.47 -9.97 16.52
C TYR A 238 -2.32 -9.03 17.71
N LEU A 239 -1.51 -7.96 17.57
CA LEU A 239 -1.34 -6.94 18.60
C LEU A 239 -2.65 -6.21 18.93
N GLY A 240 -3.43 -5.87 17.90
CA GLY A 240 -4.75 -5.26 18.06
C GLY A 240 -5.76 -6.19 18.73
N ALA A 241 -5.71 -7.50 18.47
CA ALA A 241 -6.56 -8.47 19.15
C ALA A 241 -6.28 -8.54 20.65
N PHE A 242 -5.01 -8.45 21.05
CA PHE A 242 -4.63 -8.34 22.46
C PHE A 242 -5.16 -7.04 23.07
N GLN A 243 -4.90 -5.89 22.44
CA GLN A 243 -5.30 -4.58 22.98
C GLN A 243 -6.80 -4.37 23.07
N LEU A 244 -7.57 -4.91 22.13
CA LEU A 244 -9.03 -4.90 22.15
C LEU A 244 -9.61 -5.89 23.18
N GLY A 245 -8.77 -6.75 23.78
CA GLY A 245 -9.15 -7.70 24.82
C GLY A 245 -9.71 -9.03 24.29
N TYR A 246 -9.50 -9.37 23.02
CA TYR A 246 -9.98 -10.64 22.45
C TYR A 246 -9.09 -11.84 22.80
N ILE A 247 -7.84 -11.57 23.18
CA ILE A 247 -6.89 -12.57 23.68
C ILE A 247 -6.23 -12.02 24.95
N ASP A 248 -6.05 -12.89 25.95
CA ASP A 248 -5.51 -12.49 27.26
C ASP A 248 -3.98 -12.57 27.33
N HIS A 249 -3.36 -13.21 26.34
CA HIS A 249 -1.92 -13.45 26.28
C HIS A 249 -1.31 -12.88 25.00
N ALA A 250 -0.23 -12.12 25.15
CA ALA A 250 0.58 -11.64 24.04
C ALA A 250 1.84 -12.51 23.89
N TRP A 251 1.97 -13.19 22.77
CA TRP A 251 3.10 -14.07 22.49
C TRP A 251 4.38 -13.27 22.30
N ASP A 252 5.40 -13.58 23.11
CA ASP A 252 6.72 -12.99 23.03
C ASP A 252 7.82 -14.06 23.27
N PRO A 253 8.48 -14.55 22.21
CA PRO A 253 9.48 -15.61 22.34
C PRO A 253 10.84 -15.13 22.86
N PHE A 254 11.12 -13.82 22.84
CA PHE A 254 12.45 -13.29 23.21
C PHE A 254 12.44 -12.48 24.50
N PHE A 255 11.33 -11.83 24.85
CA PHE A 255 11.25 -10.88 25.96
C PHE A 255 10.19 -11.22 27.02
N GLY A 256 9.59 -12.42 26.98
CA GLY A 256 8.67 -12.90 28.02
C GLY A 256 7.41 -12.04 28.15
N GLU A 257 7.24 -11.30 29.24
CA GLU A 257 6.08 -10.38 29.40
C GLU A 257 6.30 -9.01 28.71
N GLY A 258 7.43 -8.80 28.03
CA GLY A 258 7.82 -7.54 27.40
C GLY A 258 6.74 -6.98 26.47
N THR A 259 6.27 -7.76 25.49
CA THR A 259 5.16 -7.35 24.60
C THR A 259 3.92 -6.92 25.39
N ARG A 260 3.52 -7.66 26.43
CA ARG A 260 2.35 -7.32 27.25
C ARG A 260 2.52 -5.98 27.97
N LYS A 261 3.70 -5.73 28.53
CA LYS A 261 4.02 -4.47 29.22
C LYS A 261 4.07 -3.29 28.27
N VAL A 262 4.64 -3.48 27.08
CA VAL A 262 4.67 -2.45 26.02
C VAL A 262 3.27 -2.08 25.56
N LEU A 263 2.41 -3.07 25.26
CA LEU A 263 1.05 -2.83 24.77
C LEU A 263 0.09 -2.23 25.81
N ASN A 264 0.39 -2.41 27.11
CA ASN A 264 -0.37 -1.81 28.22
C ASN A 264 0.37 -0.64 28.88
N SER A 265 1.37 -0.07 28.20
CA SER A 265 2.14 1.07 28.71
C SER A 265 1.33 2.36 28.65
N ASN A 266 1.73 3.36 29.45
CA ASN A 266 1.16 4.71 29.39
C ASN A 266 1.31 5.33 27.99
N MET A 267 2.38 4.99 27.26
CA MET A 267 2.57 5.44 25.88
C MET A 267 1.47 4.88 24.97
N SER A 268 1.23 3.58 25.00
CA SER A 268 0.18 2.96 24.17
C SER A 268 -1.22 3.44 24.58
N HIS A 269 -1.43 3.72 25.87
CA HIS A 269 -2.68 4.28 26.38
C HIS A 269 -2.87 5.77 26.09
N SER A 270 -1.80 6.51 25.72
CA SER A 270 -1.89 7.94 25.38
C SER A 270 -2.63 8.22 24.07
N TRP A 271 -2.61 7.25 23.14
CA TRP A 271 -3.40 7.33 21.92
C TRP A 271 -4.88 7.06 22.25
N PRO A 272 -5.87 7.63 21.55
CA PRO A 272 -7.27 7.31 21.84
C PRO A 272 -7.65 5.87 21.46
N ILE A 273 -7.22 5.40 20.28
CA ILE A 273 -7.47 4.04 19.76
C ILE A 273 -6.30 3.07 20.02
N SER A 274 -6.56 1.76 19.88
CA SER A 274 -5.51 0.72 19.86
C SER A 274 -4.53 0.96 18.70
N ASP A 275 -3.25 1.12 19.03
CA ASP A 275 -2.16 1.32 18.05
C ASP A 275 -1.94 0.07 17.17
N GLY A 276 -2.06 -1.14 17.74
CA GLY A 276 -2.01 -2.40 17.03
C GLY A 276 -3.14 -2.53 16.01
N ALA A 277 -4.39 -2.26 16.42
CA ALA A 277 -5.53 -2.29 15.52
C ALA A 277 -5.46 -1.18 14.45
N PHE A 278 -4.94 0.00 14.79
CA PHE A 278 -4.67 1.07 13.83
C PHE A 278 -3.61 0.67 12.79
N GLY A 279 -2.56 -0.02 13.21
CA GLY A 279 -1.59 -0.63 12.31
C GLY A 279 -2.26 -1.63 11.36
N ALA A 280 -3.18 -2.47 11.85
CA ALA A 280 -3.92 -3.41 10.99
C ALA A 280 -4.81 -2.66 9.97
N LEU A 281 -5.43 -1.54 10.35
CA LEU A 281 -6.17 -0.70 9.41
C LEU A 281 -5.24 -0.10 8.33
N ALA A 282 -4.10 0.46 8.74
CA ALA A 282 -3.12 1.04 7.83
C ALA A 282 -2.61 0.00 6.82
N TYR A 283 -2.17 -1.17 7.30
CA TYR A 283 -1.73 -2.27 6.43
C TYR A 283 -2.84 -2.77 5.51
N THR A 284 -4.12 -2.76 5.95
CA THR A 284 -5.26 -3.10 5.09
C THR A 284 -5.34 -2.14 3.89
N PHE A 285 -5.26 -0.83 4.12
CA PHE A 285 -5.22 0.13 3.02
C PHE A 285 -3.96 -0.01 2.17
N GLU A 286 -2.83 -0.33 2.79
CA GLU A 286 -1.55 -0.46 2.10
C GLU A 286 -1.59 -1.56 1.02
N PHE A 287 -1.95 -2.79 1.37
CA PHE A 287 -1.99 -3.85 0.37
C PHE A 287 -3.15 -3.67 -0.63
N LEU A 288 -4.29 -3.08 -0.23
CA LEU A 288 -5.40 -2.78 -1.14
C LEU A 288 -4.96 -1.74 -2.19
N MET A 289 -4.32 -0.65 -1.77
CA MET A 289 -3.73 0.35 -2.68
C MET A 289 -2.56 -0.24 -3.49
N GLY A 290 -1.83 -1.19 -2.90
CA GLY A 290 -0.84 -2.03 -3.58
C GLY A 290 -1.42 -2.75 -4.80
N TRP A 291 -2.63 -3.30 -4.73
CA TRP A 291 -3.34 -3.90 -5.89
C TRP A 291 -3.97 -2.87 -6.83
N MET A 292 -4.16 -1.65 -6.38
CA MET A 292 -4.76 -0.58 -7.17
C MET A 292 -3.81 -0.05 -8.25
N GLY A 293 -4.29 -0.03 -9.50
CA GLY A 293 -3.63 0.69 -10.61
C GLY A 293 -2.91 -0.19 -11.62
N SER A 294 -2.52 0.43 -12.73
CA SER A 294 -1.67 -0.16 -13.77
C SER A 294 -0.19 0.17 -13.50
N PRO A 295 0.76 -0.42 -14.25
CA PRO A 295 2.17 -0.02 -14.23
C PRO A 295 2.44 1.44 -14.61
N SER A 296 1.44 2.21 -15.02
CA SER A 296 1.56 3.64 -15.32
C SER A 296 0.89 4.53 -14.24
N ARG A 297 0.60 3.98 -13.05
CA ARG A 297 -0.17 4.68 -12.00
C ARG A 297 0.52 5.93 -11.46
N TRP A 298 1.86 5.96 -11.44
CA TRP A 298 2.66 7.16 -11.13
C TRP A 298 2.27 8.40 -11.96
N ARG A 299 1.79 8.20 -13.19
CA ARG A 299 1.30 9.26 -14.09
C ARG A 299 -0.22 9.36 -14.15
N THR A 300 -0.92 8.23 -14.15
CA THR A 300 -2.38 8.22 -14.38
C THR A 300 -3.19 8.51 -13.12
N MET A 301 -2.62 8.26 -11.94
CA MET A 301 -3.26 8.48 -10.64
C MET A 301 -2.28 9.09 -9.60
N PRO A 302 -1.70 10.29 -9.81
CA PRO A 302 -0.76 10.90 -8.87
C PRO A 302 -1.31 11.05 -7.45
N TRP A 303 -2.61 11.31 -7.31
CA TRP A 303 -3.26 11.39 -6.00
C TRP A 303 -3.18 10.09 -5.20
N MET A 304 -3.29 8.94 -5.87
CA MET A 304 -3.28 7.63 -5.22
C MET A 304 -1.88 7.31 -4.74
N VAL A 305 -0.87 7.56 -5.57
CA VAL A 305 0.54 7.45 -5.22
C VAL A 305 0.91 8.39 -4.07
N THR A 306 0.32 9.59 -4.04
CA THR A 306 0.52 10.52 -2.93
C THR A 306 -0.03 9.96 -1.61
N LEU A 307 -1.26 9.44 -1.64
CA LEU A 307 -1.87 8.83 -0.45
C LEU A 307 -1.14 7.56 0.00
N PHE A 308 -0.70 6.72 -0.95
CA PHE A 308 0.10 5.53 -0.66
C PHE A 308 1.45 5.92 -0.05
N GLY A 309 2.15 6.89 -0.64
CA GLY A 309 3.38 7.44 -0.08
C GLY A 309 3.19 8.05 1.32
N ILE A 310 2.09 8.76 1.60
CA ILE A 310 1.76 9.27 2.94
C ILE A 310 1.51 8.13 3.92
N LEU A 311 0.84 7.07 3.47
CA LEU A 311 0.53 5.90 4.30
C LEU A 311 1.80 5.13 4.66
N VAL A 312 2.73 4.94 3.74
CA VAL A 312 3.94 4.12 3.99
C VAL A 312 5.04 4.94 4.66
N ILE A 313 5.37 6.13 4.13
CA ILE A 313 6.58 6.86 4.54
C ILE A 313 6.35 7.57 5.89
N PRO A 314 5.46 8.58 6.04
CA PRO A 314 5.14 9.19 7.33
C PRO A 314 4.70 8.21 8.41
N LEU A 315 3.71 7.33 8.15
CA LEU A 315 3.25 6.43 9.22
C LEU A 315 4.33 5.40 9.59
N GLY A 316 5.17 4.98 8.63
CA GLY A 316 6.32 4.14 8.94
C GLY A 316 7.35 4.83 9.83
N LEU A 317 7.62 6.12 9.61
CA LEU A 317 8.45 6.92 10.51
C LEU A 317 7.82 7.09 11.90
N VAL A 318 6.50 7.26 11.99
CA VAL A 318 5.78 7.26 13.28
C VAL A 318 5.90 5.91 13.98
N HIS A 319 5.81 4.80 13.25
CA HIS A 319 5.98 3.46 13.80
C HIS A 319 7.41 3.24 14.33
N ILE A 320 8.42 3.75 13.62
CA ILE A 320 9.80 3.75 14.09
C ILE A 320 9.94 4.50 15.41
N PHE A 321 9.30 5.67 15.54
CA PHE A 321 9.27 6.40 16.81
C PHE A 321 8.66 5.56 17.94
N LEU A 322 7.53 4.87 17.67
CA LEU A 322 6.90 3.97 18.66
C LEU A 322 7.80 2.80 19.05
N VAL A 323 8.62 2.27 18.15
CA VAL A 323 9.58 1.20 18.46
C VAL A 323 10.76 1.71 19.29
N ILE A 324 11.30 2.88 18.96
CA ILE A 324 12.36 3.53 19.75
C ILE A 324 11.88 3.86 21.17
N SER A 325 10.62 4.24 21.28
CA SER A 325 9.93 4.53 22.52
C SER A 325 9.89 3.37 23.51
N GLN A 326 10.00 2.12 23.07
CA GLN A 326 9.84 0.93 23.92
C GLN A 326 10.98 0.79 24.94
N PRO A 327 12.25 0.70 24.53
CA PRO A 327 13.35 0.63 25.49
C PRO A 327 13.51 1.94 26.29
N VAL A 328 13.33 3.10 25.65
CA VAL A 328 13.64 4.41 26.27
C VAL A 328 12.59 4.86 27.27
N MET A 329 11.29 4.72 26.96
CA MET A 329 10.21 5.23 27.81
C MET A 329 9.49 4.14 28.60
N VAL A 330 9.40 2.92 28.05
CA VAL A 330 8.73 1.80 28.74
C VAL A 330 9.72 0.95 29.52
N GLY A 331 10.99 0.90 29.09
CA GLY A 331 12.00 0.03 29.68
C GLY A 331 11.76 -1.45 29.35
N GLU A 332 11.12 -1.75 28.22
CA GLU A 332 10.78 -3.11 27.80
C GLU A 332 10.91 -3.25 26.28
N TRP A 333 11.07 -4.48 25.81
CA TRP A 333 11.08 -4.81 24.38
C TRP A 333 9.83 -5.59 23.97
N CYS A 334 9.41 -5.41 22.73
CA CYS A 334 8.27 -6.12 22.15
C CYS A 334 8.73 -6.84 20.87
N THR A 335 8.80 -8.18 20.89
CA THR A 335 9.25 -8.98 19.73
C THR A 335 8.44 -8.67 18.48
N LEU A 336 7.11 -8.68 18.60
CA LEU A 336 6.22 -8.48 17.47
C LEU A 336 6.27 -7.04 16.93
N CYS A 337 6.56 -6.05 17.78
CA CYS A 337 6.72 -4.67 17.37
C CYS A 337 8.03 -4.48 16.59
N LEU A 338 9.12 -5.11 17.04
CA LEU A 338 10.38 -5.16 16.29
C LEU A 338 10.21 -5.88 14.95
N LEU A 339 9.44 -6.97 14.92
CA LEU A 339 9.11 -7.67 13.69
C LEU A 339 8.31 -6.77 12.72
N ALA A 340 7.30 -6.05 13.23
CA ALA A 340 6.52 -5.10 12.43
C ALA A 340 7.43 -4.00 11.84
N ALA A 341 8.35 -3.43 12.63
CA ALA A 341 9.31 -2.47 12.12
C ALA A 341 10.28 -3.07 11.10
N ALA A 342 10.75 -4.30 11.30
CA ALA A 342 11.62 -4.99 10.35
C ALA A 342 10.93 -5.27 9.00
N ILE A 343 9.62 -5.51 9.02
CA ILE A 343 8.80 -5.68 7.80
C ILE A 343 8.62 -4.35 7.09
N MET A 344 8.28 -3.29 7.83
CA MET A 344 7.90 -2.01 7.25
C MET A 344 9.10 -1.16 6.77
N LEU A 345 10.24 -1.25 7.47
CA LEU A 345 11.39 -0.40 7.19
C LEU A 345 11.93 -0.53 5.75
N PRO A 346 12.04 -1.74 5.14
CA PRO A 346 12.40 -1.88 3.73
C PRO A 346 11.35 -1.37 2.74
N MET A 347 10.09 -1.21 3.16
CA MET A 347 9.01 -0.72 2.29
C MET A 347 9.17 0.78 2.01
N ILE A 348 9.68 1.54 2.98
CA ILE A 348 9.89 2.99 2.88
C ILE A 348 10.76 3.37 1.66
N PRO A 349 12.00 2.85 1.47
CA PRO A 349 12.83 3.23 0.32
C PRO A 349 12.22 2.81 -1.02
N LEU A 350 11.52 1.67 -1.08
CA LEU A 350 10.85 1.23 -2.32
C LEU A 350 9.70 2.17 -2.71
N GLU A 351 8.96 2.70 -1.74
CA GLU A 351 7.87 3.62 -2.01
C GLU A 351 8.36 5.01 -2.44
N PHE A 352 9.52 5.46 -1.94
CA PHE A 352 10.12 6.72 -2.35
C PHE A 352 10.34 6.81 -3.86
N ASP A 353 10.67 5.69 -4.52
CA ASP A 353 10.90 5.65 -5.95
C ASP A 353 9.63 6.02 -6.73
N GLU A 354 8.48 5.47 -6.35
CA GLU A 354 7.20 5.79 -7.00
C GLU A 354 6.77 7.24 -6.75
N VAL A 355 6.95 7.73 -5.52
CA VAL A 355 6.66 9.12 -5.15
C VAL A 355 7.53 10.10 -5.93
N VAL A 356 8.82 9.82 -6.11
CA VAL A 356 9.73 10.68 -6.89
C VAL A 356 9.40 10.63 -8.38
N ALA A 357 9.10 9.46 -8.94
CA ALA A 357 8.65 9.34 -10.33
C ALA A 357 7.37 10.17 -10.58
N MET A 358 6.39 10.10 -9.68
CA MET A 358 5.18 10.91 -9.71
C MET A 358 5.48 12.41 -9.55
N GLY A 359 6.36 12.79 -8.63
CA GLY A 359 6.78 14.19 -8.44
C GLY A 359 7.46 14.78 -9.67
N GLN A 360 8.37 14.03 -10.31
CA GLN A 360 8.99 14.42 -11.57
C GLN A 360 7.95 14.61 -12.68
N HIS A 361 6.97 13.71 -12.76
CA HIS A 361 5.87 13.81 -13.71
C HIS A 361 5.10 15.12 -13.54
N MET A 362 4.73 15.45 -12.30
CA MET A 362 4.04 16.69 -11.95
C MET A 362 4.86 17.93 -12.31
N VAL A 363 6.17 17.93 -12.01
CA VAL A 363 7.07 19.03 -12.37
C VAL A 363 7.14 19.24 -13.89
N ARG A 364 7.25 18.16 -14.66
CA ARG A 364 7.28 18.25 -16.12
C ARG A 364 5.95 18.70 -16.71
N ALA A 365 4.82 18.25 -16.15
CA ALA A 365 3.49 18.73 -16.56
C ALA A 365 3.33 20.24 -16.31
N LYS A 366 3.82 20.76 -15.17
CA LYS A 366 3.86 22.20 -14.90
C LYS A 366 4.69 22.96 -15.93
N LYS A 367 5.86 22.42 -16.30
CA LYS A 367 6.73 23.03 -17.33
C LYS A 367 6.08 23.09 -18.72
N ARG A 368 5.17 22.17 -19.03
CA ARG A 368 4.34 22.21 -20.26
C ARG A 368 3.16 23.19 -20.19
N GLY A 369 2.97 23.89 -19.07
CA GLY A 369 1.83 24.78 -18.85
C GLY A 369 0.53 24.04 -18.52
N GLU A 370 0.58 22.77 -18.12
CA GLU A 370 -0.62 22.04 -17.71
C GLU A 370 -1.07 22.44 -16.29
N ASN A 371 -2.40 22.43 -16.06
CA ASN A 371 -2.96 22.69 -14.73
C ASN A 371 -2.65 21.50 -13.79
N LEU A 372 -1.83 21.75 -12.77
CA LEU A 372 -1.40 20.72 -11.80
C LEU A 372 -2.56 20.03 -11.09
N TRP A 373 -3.62 20.76 -10.70
CA TRP A 373 -4.78 20.16 -10.04
C TRP A 373 -5.48 19.14 -10.94
N LYS A 374 -5.62 19.47 -12.23
CA LYS A 374 -6.17 18.55 -13.22
C LYS A 374 -5.28 17.32 -13.41
N VAL A 375 -3.96 17.51 -13.46
CA VAL A 375 -2.99 16.41 -13.62
C VAL A 375 -2.97 15.51 -12.38
N PHE A 376 -3.04 16.08 -11.18
CA PHE A 376 -3.06 15.35 -9.92
C PHE A 376 -4.25 14.38 -9.82
N TRP A 377 -5.45 14.85 -10.19
CA TRP A 377 -6.68 14.05 -10.09
C TRP A 377 -6.94 13.15 -11.30
N LYS A 378 -6.54 13.56 -12.51
CA LYS A 378 -6.91 12.87 -13.77
C LYS A 378 -5.73 12.30 -14.56
N GLY A 379 -4.50 12.57 -14.13
CA GLY A 379 -3.28 12.25 -14.86
C GLY A 379 -3.03 13.14 -16.08
N SER A 380 -1.80 13.10 -16.60
CA SER A 380 -1.44 13.80 -17.84
C SER A 380 -1.06 12.85 -18.99
N GLU A 381 -0.92 13.41 -20.19
CA GLU A 381 -0.47 12.64 -21.35
C GLU A 381 0.96 12.12 -21.12
N PRO A 382 1.32 10.97 -21.70
CA PRO A 382 2.70 10.50 -21.65
C PRO A 382 3.62 11.47 -22.41
N GLU A 383 4.83 11.65 -21.88
CA GLU A 383 5.93 12.27 -22.64
C GLU A 383 6.53 11.27 -23.62
N GLU A 384 6.75 10.06 -23.13
CA GLU A 384 7.33 8.94 -23.86
C GLU A 384 6.31 7.80 -23.89
N TYR A 385 6.32 7.04 -24.98
CA TYR A 385 5.48 5.86 -25.17
C TYR A 385 6.25 4.56 -24.87
N ASN A 386 7.35 4.66 -24.11
CA ASN A 386 8.20 3.53 -23.75
C ASN A 386 7.42 2.49 -22.95
N GLN A 387 7.37 1.27 -23.49
CA GLN A 387 6.81 0.12 -22.79
C GLN A 387 7.87 -0.46 -21.85
N ASP A 388 7.41 -1.08 -20.75
CA ASP A 388 8.30 -1.73 -19.81
C ASP A 388 8.70 -3.12 -20.32
N GLU A 389 9.84 -3.19 -21.01
CA GLU A 389 10.41 -4.44 -21.54
C GLU A 389 11.32 -5.14 -20.52
N ARG A 390 11.88 -4.39 -19.56
CA ARG A 390 12.86 -4.90 -18.61
C ARG A 390 12.20 -5.69 -17.47
N SER A 391 11.06 -5.23 -16.95
CA SER A 391 10.40 -5.87 -15.82
C SER A 391 9.88 -7.27 -16.16
N PRO A 392 10.22 -8.31 -15.37
CA PRO A 392 9.64 -9.63 -15.56
C PRO A 392 8.13 -9.60 -15.27
N LYS A 393 7.36 -10.37 -16.04
CA LYS A 393 5.92 -10.52 -15.80
C LYS A 393 5.70 -11.35 -14.53
N LEU A 394 4.78 -10.91 -13.66
CA LEU A 394 4.53 -11.57 -12.38
C LEU A 394 4.08 -13.05 -12.52
N ILE A 395 3.46 -13.41 -13.65
CA ILE A 395 3.09 -14.80 -13.96
C ILE A 395 4.29 -15.76 -13.98
N ASP A 396 5.50 -15.25 -14.20
CA ASP A 396 6.72 -16.05 -14.21
C ASP A 396 7.22 -16.36 -12.78
N LEU A 397 6.57 -15.87 -11.72
CA LEU A 397 7.00 -16.03 -10.33
C LEU A 397 7.24 -17.51 -9.95
N PRO A 398 6.34 -18.46 -10.26
CA PRO A 398 6.56 -19.87 -9.90
C PRO A 398 7.74 -20.49 -10.64
N LYS A 399 8.07 -19.99 -11.84
CA LYS A 399 9.13 -20.54 -12.70
C LYS A 399 10.48 -19.88 -12.46
N LYS A 400 10.48 -18.58 -12.13
CA LYS A 400 11.68 -17.73 -12.01
C LYS A 400 11.60 -16.82 -10.77
N PRO A 401 11.41 -17.37 -9.56
CA PRO A 401 11.13 -16.58 -8.36
C PRO A 401 12.23 -15.56 -8.08
N MET A 402 13.49 -15.97 -8.20
CA MET A 402 14.64 -15.10 -7.92
C MET A 402 14.78 -13.93 -8.91
N LYS A 403 14.34 -14.11 -10.17
CA LYS A 403 14.34 -13.00 -11.16
C LYS A 403 13.33 -11.93 -10.76
N ILE A 404 12.16 -12.34 -10.29
CA ILE A 404 11.10 -11.41 -9.87
C ILE A 404 11.45 -10.74 -8.55
N PHE A 405 12.02 -11.48 -7.60
CA PHE A 405 12.50 -10.92 -6.34
C PHE A 405 13.61 -9.88 -6.55
N LYS A 406 14.58 -10.14 -7.44
CA LYS A 406 15.59 -9.12 -7.77
C LYS A 406 14.98 -7.87 -8.41
N ALA A 407 13.95 -8.04 -9.25
CA ALA A 407 13.25 -6.92 -9.85
C ALA A 407 12.36 -6.14 -8.87
N SER A 408 11.89 -6.79 -7.80
CA SER A 408 11.05 -6.14 -6.79
C SER A 408 11.82 -5.20 -5.88
N ILE A 409 13.13 -5.34 -5.80
CA ILE A 409 14.03 -4.48 -5.01
C ILE A 409 14.87 -3.53 -5.87
N TRP A 410 14.58 -3.41 -7.17
CA TRP A 410 15.21 -2.38 -8.00
C TRP A 410 14.97 -1.00 -7.39
N GLY A 411 15.96 -0.12 -7.50
CA GLY A 411 15.95 1.16 -6.82
C GLY A 411 16.58 1.16 -5.43
N MET A 412 16.68 -0.01 -4.78
CA MET A 412 17.55 -0.22 -3.64
C MET A 412 18.90 -0.79 -4.08
N SER A 413 19.98 -0.23 -3.53
CA SER A 413 21.29 -0.86 -3.54
C SER A 413 21.81 -1.05 -2.13
N PHE A 414 22.59 -2.12 -1.94
CA PHE A 414 23.12 -2.56 -0.65
C PHE A 414 24.63 -2.34 -0.55
N PRO A 415 25.14 -1.07 -0.50
CA PRO A 415 26.54 -0.84 -0.22
C PRO A 415 26.93 -1.45 1.13
N TRP A 416 28.10 -2.08 1.16
CA TRP A 416 28.61 -2.70 2.38
C TRP A 416 28.71 -1.70 3.54
N THR A 417 28.95 -0.41 3.26
CA THR A 417 29.02 0.64 4.28
C THR A 417 27.71 0.79 5.05
N LEU A 418 26.56 0.85 4.36
CA LEU A 418 25.26 0.95 5.02
C LEU A 418 24.84 -0.37 5.66
N VAL A 419 25.19 -1.51 5.07
CA VAL A 419 24.92 -2.82 5.69
C VAL A 419 25.66 -2.93 7.02
N VAL A 420 26.94 -2.57 7.07
CA VAL A 420 27.72 -2.56 8.31
C VAL A 420 27.16 -1.52 9.28
N SER A 421 26.81 -0.31 8.84
CA SER A 421 26.15 0.68 9.72
C SER A 421 24.84 0.16 10.31
N THR A 422 24.03 -0.57 9.55
CA THR A 422 22.82 -1.23 10.08
C THR A 422 23.18 -2.26 11.15
N LEU A 423 24.17 -3.11 10.92
CA LEU A 423 24.61 -4.11 11.91
C LEU A 423 25.16 -3.45 13.19
N LEU A 424 25.92 -2.37 13.03
CA LEU A 424 26.43 -1.58 14.14
C LEU A 424 25.32 -0.86 14.92
N GLY A 425 24.30 -0.35 14.22
CA GLY A 425 23.10 0.21 14.85
C GLY A 425 22.34 -0.84 15.66
N LEU A 426 22.16 -2.06 15.12
CA LEU A 426 21.58 -3.19 15.86
C LEU A 426 22.44 -3.56 17.08
N TRP A 427 23.77 -3.58 16.93
CA TRP A 427 24.66 -3.79 18.07
C TRP A 427 24.44 -2.74 19.16
N LEU A 428 24.39 -1.46 18.81
CA LEU A 428 24.13 -0.38 19.77
C LEU A 428 22.80 -0.60 20.50
N MET A 429 21.75 -1.00 19.79
CA MET A 429 20.44 -1.28 20.41
C MET A 429 20.49 -2.37 21.48
N PHE A 430 21.38 -3.37 21.37
CA PHE A 430 21.46 -4.47 22.34
C PHE A 430 22.67 -4.38 23.27
N SER A 431 23.63 -3.50 22.98
CA SER A 431 24.89 -3.38 23.73
C SER A 431 24.71 -3.11 25.22
N PRO A 432 23.75 -2.29 25.70
CA PRO A 432 23.57 -2.09 27.15
C PRO A 432 23.31 -3.40 27.89
N SER A 433 22.49 -4.30 27.32
CA SER A 433 22.20 -5.61 27.90
C SER A 433 23.44 -6.52 27.94
N VAL A 434 24.29 -6.46 26.92
CA VAL A 434 25.55 -7.24 26.87
C VAL A 434 26.52 -6.79 27.96
N PHE A 435 26.57 -5.49 28.24
CA PHE A 435 27.41 -4.91 29.29
C PHE A 435 26.75 -4.88 30.68
N GLY A 436 25.59 -5.54 30.85
CA GLY A 436 24.89 -5.63 32.14
C GLY A 436 24.31 -4.30 32.63
N VAL A 437 24.12 -3.32 31.75
CA VAL A 437 23.50 -2.04 32.06
C VAL A 437 21.98 -2.19 31.94
N GLY A 438 21.25 -1.72 32.96
CA GLY A 438 19.80 -1.76 32.98
C GLY A 438 19.20 -0.97 31.81
N ILE A 439 18.10 -1.47 31.25
CA ILE A 439 17.42 -0.89 30.08
C ILE A 439 16.96 0.56 30.28
N ALA A 440 16.63 0.94 31.52
CA ALA A 440 16.17 2.28 31.88
C ALA A 440 17.30 3.25 32.27
N ALA A 441 18.57 2.86 32.14
CA ALA A 441 19.69 3.74 32.43
C ALA A 441 19.85 4.78 31.31
N SER A 442 20.14 6.05 31.63
CA SER A 442 20.26 7.10 30.61
C SER A 442 21.37 6.83 29.58
N ALA A 443 22.45 6.14 29.97
CA ALA A 443 23.50 5.70 29.05
C ALA A 443 23.01 4.58 28.09
N ALA A 444 22.05 3.76 28.52
CA ALA A 444 21.40 2.78 27.67
C ALA A 444 20.47 3.47 26.65
N ASP A 445 19.73 4.50 27.06
CA ASP A 445 18.83 5.25 26.19
C ASP A 445 19.54 5.83 24.96
N ILE A 446 20.73 6.41 25.13
CA ILE A 446 21.52 6.95 24.00
C ILE A 446 21.90 5.86 23.01
N ASN A 447 22.27 4.67 23.50
CA ASN A 447 22.63 3.54 22.66
C ASN A 447 21.39 2.93 21.97
N HIS A 448 20.27 2.79 22.68
CA HIS A 448 19.00 2.32 22.13
C HIS A 448 18.47 3.28 21.04
N LEU A 449 18.38 4.57 21.36
CA LEU A 449 17.91 5.62 20.44
C LEU A 449 18.85 5.77 19.25
N GLY A 450 20.15 5.95 19.52
CA GLY A 450 21.16 6.14 18.48
C GLY A 450 21.27 4.94 17.56
N GLY A 451 21.29 3.73 18.13
CA GLY A 451 21.32 2.48 17.38
C GLY A 451 20.12 2.31 16.45
N ALA A 452 18.91 2.53 16.97
CA ALA A 452 17.68 2.42 16.18
C ALA A 452 17.60 3.47 15.06
N LEU A 453 17.99 4.73 15.33
CA LEU A 453 18.05 5.77 14.30
C LEU A 453 19.10 5.46 13.23
N ILE A 454 20.26 4.92 13.60
CA ILE A 454 21.30 4.49 12.66
C ILE A 454 20.77 3.36 11.76
N VAL A 455 20.06 2.37 12.32
CA VAL A 455 19.40 1.31 11.52
C VAL A 455 18.43 1.90 10.51
N VAL A 456 17.54 2.78 10.98
CA VAL A 456 16.50 3.39 10.16
C VAL A 456 17.11 4.22 9.02
N VAL A 457 18.03 5.13 9.34
CA VAL A 457 18.70 5.97 8.35
C VAL A 457 19.47 5.10 7.36
N SER A 458 20.19 4.09 7.83
CA SER A 458 20.98 3.20 6.96
C SER A 458 20.11 2.42 5.98
N VAL A 459 19.01 1.81 6.45
CA VAL A 459 18.11 1.04 5.57
C VAL A 459 17.33 1.93 4.60
N ILE A 460 16.80 3.08 5.06
CA ILE A 460 16.15 4.04 4.18
C ILE A 460 17.14 4.52 3.10
N CYS A 461 18.38 4.83 3.48
CA CYS A 461 19.40 5.28 2.53
C CYS A 461 19.94 4.16 1.62
N MET A 462 19.50 2.91 1.77
CA MET A 462 19.70 1.88 0.74
C MET A 462 18.87 2.16 -0.52
N GLY A 463 17.79 2.96 -0.45
CA GLY A 463 17.16 3.52 -1.64
C GLY A 463 18.06 4.56 -2.29
N GLU A 464 18.44 4.39 -3.57
CA GLU A 464 19.40 5.32 -4.20
C GLU A 464 18.84 6.74 -4.32
N VAL A 465 17.51 6.88 -4.48
CA VAL A 465 16.81 8.17 -4.56
C VAL A 465 17.01 9.04 -3.32
N ILE A 466 17.21 8.42 -2.16
CA ILE A 466 17.38 9.09 -0.85
C ILE A 466 18.78 8.85 -0.25
N ARG A 467 19.73 8.35 -1.05
CA ARG A 467 21.11 8.01 -0.65
C ARG A 467 21.86 9.12 0.08
N ARG A 468 21.56 10.39 -0.22
CA ARG A 468 22.15 11.56 0.45
C ARG A 468 21.82 11.63 1.93
N GLY A 469 20.73 11.01 2.38
CA GLY A 469 20.36 10.94 3.79
C GLY A 469 21.41 10.23 4.65
N ARG A 470 22.34 9.46 4.07
CA ARG A 470 23.37 8.74 4.82
C ARG A 470 24.21 9.66 5.71
N TYR A 471 24.38 10.93 5.35
CA TYR A 471 25.14 11.88 6.16
C TYR A 471 24.52 12.14 7.54
N PHE A 472 23.23 11.84 7.74
CA PHE A 472 22.64 11.83 9.09
C PHE A 472 23.33 10.82 10.02
N ASN A 473 23.88 9.72 9.50
CA ASN A 473 24.67 8.78 10.30
C ASN A 473 25.96 9.41 10.85
N ILE A 474 26.51 10.46 10.24
CA ILE A 474 27.64 11.20 10.83
C ILE A 474 27.19 11.86 12.14
N LEU A 475 26.09 12.59 12.09
CA LEU A 475 25.54 13.24 13.27
C LEU A 475 25.17 12.21 14.35
N LEU A 476 24.46 11.15 13.97
CA LEU A 476 24.05 10.09 14.90
C LEU A 476 25.25 9.34 15.49
N GLY A 477 26.25 8.99 14.67
CA GLY A 477 27.47 8.32 15.13
C GLY A 477 28.27 9.17 16.12
N LEU A 478 28.44 10.47 15.83
CA LEU A 478 29.10 11.40 16.75
C LEU A 478 28.30 11.61 18.04
N THR A 479 26.97 11.63 17.96
CA THR A 479 26.08 11.73 19.12
C THR A 479 26.28 10.56 20.08
N VAL A 480 26.28 9.33 19.55
CA VAL A 480 26.53 8.10 20.33
C VAL A 480 27.94 8.07 20.91
N ALA A 481 28.94 8.59 20.19
CA ALA A 481 30.31 8.62 20.67
C ALA A 481 30.54 9.63 21.81
N ILE A 482 29.84 10.77 21.80
CA ILE A 482 30.15 11.92 22.66
C ILE A 482 29.21 12.00 23.87
N ILE A 483 27.90 11.89 23.68
CA ILE A 483 26.90 12.18 24.73
C ILE A 483 27.05 11.30 25.98
N PRO A 484 27.30 9.98 25.90
CA PRO A 484 27.36 9.13 27.09
C PRO A 484 28.43 9.52 28.12
N TRP A 485 29.45 10.29 27.73
CA TRP A 485 30.51 10.78 28.63
C TRP A 485 30.04 11.88 29.59
N PHE A 486 28.92 12.52 29.30
CA PHE A 486 28.35 13.58 30.12
C PHE A 486 27.24 13.08 31.07
N LEU A 487 26.98 11.76 31.07
CA LEU A 487 25.94 11.14 31.89
C LEU A 487 26.55 10.52 33.15
N GLN A 488 25.86 10.67 34.28
CA GLN A 488 26.34 10.25 35.60
C GLN A 488 26.37 8.72 35.77
N ASP A 489 25.47 7.99 35.09
CA ASP A 489 25.34 6.52 35.18
C ASP A 489 26.14 5.78 34.10
N SER A 490 27.36 6.24 33.81
CA SER A 490 28.13 5.73 32.68
C SER A 490 28.99 4.50 33.01
N ASN A 491 28.90 3.46 32.17
CA ASN A 491 29.79 2.30 32.21
C ASN A 491 30.92 2.52 31.19
N LEU A 492 32.17 2.50 31.66
CA LEU A 492 33.34 2.78 30.82
C LEU A 492 33.43 1.85 29.60
N ALA A 493 33.13 0.56 29.75
CA ALA A 493 33.18 -0.41 28.65
C ALA A 493 32.10 -0.13 27.60
N LEU A 494 30.88 0.19 28.04
CA LEU A 494 29.78 0.58 27.16
C LEU A 494 30.11 1.87 26.40
N ASN A 495 30.68 2.88 27.09
CA ASN A 495 31.08 4.14 26.46
C ASN A 495 32.17 3.95 25.41
N ILE A 496 33.19 3.14 25.67
CA ILE A 496 34.24 2.82 24.69
C ILE A 496 33.63 2.11 23.47
N SER A 497 32.74 1.13 23.69
CA SER A 497 32.00 0.46 22.61
C SER A 497 31.19 1.46 21.79
N GLY A 498 30.49 2.39 22.45
CA GLY A 498 29.73 3.47 21.81
C GLY A 498 30.60 4.40 20.97
N VAL A 499 31.77 4.81 21.48
CA VAL A 499 32.75 5.65 20.75
C VAL A 499 33.24 4.94 19.50
N VAL A 500 33.74 3.70 19.64
CA VAL A 500 34.27 2.94 18.51
C VAL A 500 33.19 2.75 17.45
N THR A 501 32.00 2.34 17.88
CA THR A 501 30.88 2.10 16.96
C THR A 501 30.42 3.39 16.28
N GLY A 502 30.25 4.47 17.05
CA GLY A 502 29.80 5.77 16.55
C GLY A 502 30.77 6.39 15.54
N LEU A 503 32.08 6.31 15.80
CA LEU A 503 33.12 6.78 14.87
C LEU A 503 33.16 5.95 13.58
N ILE A 504 33.02 4.62 13.69
CA ILE A 504 32.95 3.75 12.50
C ILE A 504 31.71 4.10 11.68
N VAL A 505 30.54 4.24 12.30
CA VAL A 505 29.29 4.61 11.59
C VAL A 505 29.44 5.96 10.88
N ALA A 506 30.05 6.95 11.54
CA ALA A 506 30.30 8.26 10.94
C ALA A 506 31.26 8.18 9.73
N ALA A 507 32.33 7.38 9.82
CA ALA A 507 33.25 7.17 8.72
C ALA A 507 32.58 6.43 7.54
N LEU A 508 31.77 5.41 7.82
CA LEU A 508 31.04 4.63 6.81
C LEU A 508 29.96 5.43 6.08
N ALA A 509 29.52 6.55 6.64
CA ALA A 509 28.55 7.44 6.00
C ALA A 509 29.13 8.26 4.83
N ILE A 510 30.46 8.39 4.73
CA ILE A 510 31.11 9.23 3.71
C ILE A 510 31.00 8.63 2.30
N PRO A 511 31.36 7.36 2.06
CA PRO A 511 31.33 6.78 0.72
C PRO A 511 29.90 6.67 0.16
N ALA A 512 29.71 7.04 -1.10
CA ALA A 512 28.40 6.99 -1.77
C ALA A 512 27.90 5.57 -2.04
N GLY A 513 28.83 4.63 -2.27
CA GLY A 513 28.51 3.31 -2.78
C GLY A 513 28.14 3.32 -4.26
N PRO A 514 27.83 2.14 -4.83
CA PRO A 514 27.46 2.01 -6.23
C PRO A 514 26.06 2.58 -6.52
N LYS A 515 25.95 3.24 -7.67
CA LYS A 515 24.69 3.60 -8.31
C LYS A 515 24.37 2.56 -9.38
N THR A 516 23.25 1.88 -9.26
CA THR A 516 22.86 0.76 -10.13
C THR A 516 21.77 1.13 -11.13
N GLU A 517 21.00 2.17 -10.85
CA GLU A 517 19.85 2.58 -11.65
C GLU A 517 19.92 4.06 -12.07
N THR A 518 19.11 4.46 -13.06
CA THR A 518 18.97 5.86 -13.49
C THR A 518 17.58 6.39 -13.14
N TYR A 519 17.50 7.67 -12.78
CA TYR A 519 16.31 8.30 -12.21
C TYR A 519 15.94 9.61 -12.93
N GLY A 520 16.41 9.82 -14.16
CA GLY A 520 16.14 11.01 -14.97
C GLY A 520 16.54 12.31 -14.27
N LEU A 521 15.58 13.23 -14.07
CA LEU A 521 15.83 14.54 -13.45
C LEU A 521 16.36 14.46 -11.99
N TRP A 522 16.23 13.31 -11.34
CA TRP A 522 16.68 13.08 -9.98
C TRP A 522 18.13 12.61 -9.89
N ASP A 523 18.76 12.24 -11.01
CA ASP A 523 20.12 11.70 -11.02
C ASP A 523 21.14 12.60 -10.35
N LYS A 524 20.94 13.92 -10.42
CA LYS A 524 21.80 14.91 -9.74
C LYS A 524 21.76 14.79 -8.21
N TYR A 525 20.69 14.25 -7.64
CA TYR A 525 20.51 14.03 -6.20
C TYR A 525 21.02 12.67 -5.73
N VAL A 526 21.20 11.72 -6.63
CA VAL A 526 21.79 10.41 -6.32
C VAL A 526 23.31 10.56 -6.26
N LYS A 527 23.83 10.90 -5.08
CA LYS A 527 25.26 11.11 -4.77
C LYS A 527 25.59 10.56 -3.39
#